data_AF-A0A957ICG2-F1
#
_entry.id   AF-A0A957ICG2-F1
#
_cell.length_a   1.000
_cell.length_b   1.000
_cell.length_c   1.000
_cell.angle_alpha   90.00
_cell.angle_beta   90.00
_cell.angle_gamma   90.00
#
_symmetry.space_group_name_H-M   'P 1'
#
loop_
_entity.id
_entity.type
_entity.pdbx_description
1 polymer ?
#
loop_
_entity_poly.entity_id
_entity_poly.type
_entity_poly.pdbx_seq_one_letter_code
_entity_poly.pdbx_strand_id
1 'polypeptide(L)'
;MTHIYQCNITLHEATFFSSREISNTYYTEPLLGNYALAYAFGLVKAPYFNAGEIHYAQHLADLNEQGIYVTPGTLLEPPRFTFGQFNAQPDAYWFAFANNAIVTKSDGSWMEKSGPVWYEHRPGSKRKIGLENRPQHGRIRMLAIGNTAVCHIISRSPLTLPRYIRLGKFMSKARVTITEQPINIVTQQEQRLNLLLNPADLPSTYRLGIFDLITVPPTPLIQNVVLSGEFYKIENGRYLPTGMRFGIDGIQEES
;
A
#
# COMPACT_ATOMS: atom_id res chain seq x y z
N MET A 1 23.30 -15.39 -11.23
CA MET A 1 24.09 -14.27 -10.67
C MET A 1 23.09 -13.33 -10.02
N THR A 2 23.34 -12.82 -8.81
CA THR A 2 22.37 -11.93 -8.15
C THR A 2 22.55 -10.50 -8.64
N HIS A 3 21.43 -9.85 -8.96
CA HIS A 3 21.33 -8.45 -9.35
C HIS A 3 20.56 -7.70 -8.27
N ILE A 4 21.04 -6.53 -7.87
CA ILE A 4 20.34 -5.66 -6.90
C ILE A 4 20.16 -4.28 -7.51
N TYR A 5 18.92 -3.81 -7.56
CA TYR A 5 18.56 -2.50 -8.05
C TYR A 5 18.12 -1.62 -6.90
N GLN A 6 18.85 -0.53 -6.63
CA GLN A 6 18.38 0.53 -5.75
C GLN A 6 17.40 1.42 -6.51
N CYS A 7 16.16 1.48 -6.02
CA CYS A 7 15.08 2.25 -6.62
C CYS A 7 14.75 3.45 -5.73
N ASN A 8 15.16 4.64 -6.16
CA ASN A 8 14.83 5.90 -5.50
C ASN A 8 13.52 6.43 -6.08
N ILE A 9 12.48 6.47 -5.27
CA ILE A 9 11.12 6.83 -5.64
C ILE A 9 10.87 8.28 -5.22
N THR A 10 10.31 9.10 -6.12
CA THR A 10 9.82 10.46 -5.84
C THR A 10 8.33 10.51 -6.12
N LEU A 11 7.52 10.86 -5.12
CA LEU A 11 6.07 11.00 -5.28
C LEU A 11 5.76 12.29 -6.04
N HIS A 12 5.10 12.20 -7.19
CA HIS A 12 4.69 13.37 -7.98
C HIS A 12 3.24 13.79 -7.72
N GLU A 13 2.47 12.94 -7.04
CA GLU A 13 1.08 13.17 -6.65
C GLU A 13 0.89 12.79 -5.18
N ALA A 14 -0.16 13.32 -4.55
CA ALA A 14 -0.54 12.90 -3.20
C ALA A 14 -0.85 11.39 -3.22
N THR A 15 -0.14 10.62 -2.41
CA THR A 15 -0.21 9.15 -2.45
C THR A 15 -0.98 8.63 -1.25
N PHE A 16 -2.04 7.87 -1.52
CA PHE A 16 -2.94 7.37 -0.51
C PHE A 16 -2.89 5.85 -0.38
N PHE A 17 -2.54 5.39 0.81
CA PHE A 17 -2.85 4.04 1.30
C PHE A 17 -3.77 4.14 2.50
N SER A 18 -4.71 3.20 2.61
CA SER A 18 -5.63 3.12 3.76
C SER A 18 -5.00 2.28 4.86
N SER A 19 -3.92 2.78 5.44
CA SER A 19 -3.13 2.06 6.44
C SER A 19 -3.86 1.96 7.78
N ARG A 20 -4.57 3.03 8.17
CA ARG A 20 -5.41 3.08 9.37
C ARG A 20 -6.68 3.88 9.11
N GLU A 21 -7.75 3.49 9.79
CA GLU A 21 -9.04 4.20 9.77
C GLU A 21 -9.43 4.54 11.21
N ILE A 22 -9.66 5.83 11.48
CA ILE A 22 -10.08 6.32 12.80
C ILE A 22 -11.27 7.24 12.59
N SER A 23 -12.46 6.79 13.03
CA SER A 23 -13.72 7.50 12.81
C SER A 23 -13.92 7.81 11.31
N ASN A 24 -14.15 9.07 10.92
CA ASN A 24 -14.29 9.50 9.53
C ASN A 24 -12.97 9.90 8.86
N THR A 25 -11.82 9.54 9.44
CA THR A 25 -10.51 9.92 8.92
C THR A 25 -9.67 8.70 8.54
N TYR A 26 -9.20 8.71 7.29
CA TYR A 26 -8.36 7.66 6.71
C TYR A 26 -6.91 8.13 6.65
N TYR A 27 -5.99 7.30 7.15
CA TYR A 27 -4.58 7.65 7.30
C TYR A 27 -3.69 6.74 6.45
N THR A 28 -2.77 7.36 5.72
CA THR A 28 -1.59 6.69 5.16
C THR A 28 -0.45 6.73 6.16
N GLU A 29 0.14 5.57 6.47
CA GLU A 29 1.38 5.49 7.26
C GLU A 29 2.60 5.88 6.39
N PRO A 30 3.71 6.36 6.99
CA PRO A 30 4.88 6.88 6.28
C PRO A 30 5.77 5.77 5.69
N LEU A 31 5.18 4.90 4.87
CA LEU A 31 5.86 3.77 4.25
C LEU A 31 5.21 3.39 2.92
N LEU A 32 5.96 2.66 2.09
CA LEU A 32 5.42 1.98 0.91
C LEU A 32 5.55 0.47 1.11
N GLY A 33 4.42 -0.25 1.15
CA GLY A 33 4.43 -1.70 1.34
C GLY A 33 5.14 -2.42 0.19
N ASN A 34 5.90 -3.48 0.49
CA ASN A 34 6.61 -4.25 -0.53
C ASN A 34 5.68 -4.93 -1.53
N TYR A 35 4.51 -5.42 -1.08
CA TYR A 35 3.55 -6.03 -1.99
C TYR A 35 3.02 -4.98 -2.97
N ALA A 36 2.62 -3.81 -2.48
CA ALA A 36 2.19 -2.70 -3.33
C ALA A 36 3.28 -2.30 -4.34
N LEU A 37 4.55 -2.28 -3.92
CA LEU A 37 5.68 -1.99 -4.80
C LEU A 37 5.86 -3.07 -5.88
N ALA A 38 5.75 -4.36 -5.55
CA ALA A 38 5.86 -5.45 -6.52
C ALA A 38 4.85 -5.30 -7.68
N TYR A 39 3.60 -4.93 -7.36
CA TYR A 39 2.58 -4.64 -8.36
C TYR A 39 2.87 -3.32 -9.10
N ALA A 40 3.30 -2.28 -8.39
CA ALA A 40 3.58 -0.97 -8.98
C ALA A 40 4.74 -0.99 -10.00
N PHE A 41 5.75 -1.83 -9.76
CA PHE A 41 6.84 -2.08 -10.71
C PHE A 41 6.43 -2.95 -11.90
N GLY A 42 5.21 -3.50 -11.90
CA GLY A 42 4.71 -4.37 -12.97
C GLY A 42 5.35 -5.76 -12.98
N LEU A 43 5.94 -6.19 -11.86
CA LEU A 43 6.52 -7.52 -11.70
C LEU A 43 5.43 -8.59 -11.60
N VAL A 44 4.27 -8.22 -11.08
CA VAL A 44 3.06 -9.03 -11.01
C VAL A 44 2.04 -8.51 -12.01
N LYS A 45 1.36 -9.42 -12.71
CA LYS A 45 0.20 -9.09 -13.55
C LYS A 45 -1.09 -9.36 -12.80
N ALA A 46 -1.73 -8.31 -12.29
CA ALA A 46 -3.08 -8.42 -11.76
C ALA A 46 -4.11 -8.49 -12.91
N PRO A 47 -5.18 -9.29 -12.80
CA PRO A 47 -6.26 -9.26 -13.77
C PRO A 47 -6.96 -7.88 -13.74
N TYR A 48 -7.44 -7.44 -14.90
CA TYR A 48 -8.16 -6.16 -15.01
C TYR A 48 -9.46 -6.16 -14.19
N PHE A 49 -10.19 -7.28 -14.24
CA PHE A 49 -11.37 -7.53 -13.44
C PHE A 49 -11.04 -8.58 -12.38
N ASN A 50 -11.39 -8.28 -11.14
CA ASN A 50 -11.31 -9.23 -10.05
C ASN A 50 -12.73 -9.40 -9.47
N ALA A 51 -13.20 -10.65 -9.39
CA ALA A 51 -14.52 -10.99 -8.86
C ALA A 51 -14.59 -10.94 -7.31
N GLY A 52 -13.49 -10.55 -6.65
CA GLY A 52 -13.38 -10.49 -5.19
C GLY A 52 -12.37 -11.49 -4.61
N GLU A 53 -11.64 -12.21 -5.44
CA GLU A 53 -10.64 -13.20 -5.02
C GLU A 53 -9.29 -12.53 -4.69
N ILE A 54 -8.67 -12.94 -3.59
CA ILE A 54 -7.37 -12.41 -3.17
C ILE A 54 -6.25 -13.28 -3.73
N HIS A 55 -5.52 -12.78 -4.74
CA HIS A 55 -4.46 -13.55 -5.43
C HIS A 55 -3.03 -13.26 -4.93
N TYR A 56 -2.87 -12.57 -3.79
CA TYR A 56 -1.53 -12.17 -3.31
C TYR A 56 -0.59 -13.36 -3.12
N ALA A 57 -1.05 -14.44 -2.46
CA ALA A 57 -0.21 -15.59 -2.18
C ALA A 57 0.34 -16.23 -3.46
N GLN A 58 -0.51 -16.43 -4.47
CA GLN A 58 -0.11 -17.01 -5.76
C GLN A 58 0.87 -16.10 -6.51
N HIS A 59 0.52 -14.83 -6.67
CA HIS A 59 1.37 -13.89 -7.40
C HIS A 59 2.76 -13.70 -6.77
N LEU A 60 2.83 -13.67 -5.44
CA LEU A 60 4.09 -13.52 -4.73
C LEU A 60 4.89 -14.84 -4.71
N ALA A 61 4.22 -16.00 -4.77
CA ALA A 61 4.87 -17.29 -4.98
C ALA A 61 5.57 -17.34 -6.34
N ASP A 62 4.90 -16.89 -7.41
CA ASP A 62 5.50 -16.83 -8.76
C ASP A 62 6.76 -15.97 -8.80
N LEU A 63 6.80 -14.86 -8.04
CA LEU A 63 7.99 -14.03 -7.90
C LEU A 63 9.12 -14.74 -7.14
N ASN A 64 8.78 -15.48 -6.09
CA ASN A 64 9.75 -16.28 -5.33
C ASN A 64 10.40 -17.35 -6.22
N GLU A 65 9.63 -18.02 -7.07
CA GLU A 65 10.12 -19.01 -8.03
C GLU A 65 11.08 -18.39 -9.05
N GLN A 66 10.73 -17.23 -9.59
CA GLN A 66 11.59 -16.41 -10.46
C GLN A 66 12.83 -15.86 -9.73
N GLY A 67 12.85 -15.90 -8.40
CA GLY A 67 13.92 -15.37 -7.58
C GLY A 67 13.95 -13.84 -7.56
N ILE A 68 12.79 -13.21 -7.62
CA ILE A 68 12.60 -11.77 -7.57
C ILE A 68 12.00 -11.39 -6.21
N TYR A 69 12.60 -10.41 -5.55
CA TYR A 69 12.12 -9.87 -4.29
C TYR A 69 12.18 -8.35 -4.28
N VAL A 70 11.19 -7.70 -3.65
CA VAL A 70 11.12 -6.25 -3.49
C VAL A 70 11.08 -5.92 -2.01
N THR A 71 12.01 -5.12 -1.52
CA THR A 71 11.97 -4.63 -0.12
C THR A 71 10.85 -3.59 0.04
N PRO A 72 10.33 -3.40 1.26
CA PRO A 72 9.46 -2.26 1.53
C PRO A 72 10.18 -0.94 1.24
N GLY A 73 9.41 0.09 0.86
CA GLY A 73 9.91 1.43 0.57
C GLY A 73 10.01 2.28 1.81
N THR A 74 11.24 2.59 2.20
CA THR A 74 11.57 3.41 3.37
C THR A 74 11.65 4.88 2.94
N LEU A 75 10.96 5.78 3.65
CA LEU A 75 11.08 7.21 3.38
C LEU A 75 12.46 7.72 3.81
N LEU A 76 13.05 8.60 2.99
CA LEU A 76 14.41 9.11 3.21
C LEU A 76 14.45 10.36 4.09
N GLU A 77 13.34 11.11 4.12
CA GLU A 77 13.18 12.36 4.86
C GLU A 77 11.98 12.24 5.81
N PRO A 78 11.87 13.12 6.82
CA PRO A 78 10.67 13.23 7.63
C PRO A 78 9.42 13.36 6.74
N PRO A 79 8.41 12.48 6.93
CA PRO A 79 7.29 12.38 6.02
C PRO A 79 6.46 13.67 6.02
N ARG A 80 6.16 14.17 4.83
CA ARG A 80 5.21 15.27 4.63
C ARG A 80 3.85 14.72 4.28
N PHE A 81 2.80 15.31 4.84
CA PHE A 81 1.42 14.88 4.61
C PHE A 81 0.56 16.01 4.08
N THR A 82 -0.43 15.66 3.27
CA THR A 82 -1.52 16.56 2.88
C THR A 82 -2.84 15.99 3.36
N PHE A 83 -3.76 16.88 3.71
CA PHE A 83 -5.10 16.52 4.17
C PHE A 83 -6.13 16.96 3.14
N GLY A 84 -6.98 16.03 2.73
CA GLY A 84 -8.16 16.30 1.90
C GLY A 84 -9.43 16.03 2.69
N GLN A 85 -10.50 16.75 2.35
CA GLN A 85 -11.86 16.39 2.75
C GLN A 85 -12.60 15.91 1.50
N PHE A 86 -13.45 14.91 1.66
CA PHE A 86 -14.30 14.42 0.58
C PHE A 86 -15.73 14.28 1.07
N ASN A 87 -16.66 14.42 0.13
CA ASN A 87 -18.07 14.09 0.30
C ASN A 87 -18.40 12.98 -0.69
N ALA A 88 -19.12 11.96 -0.25
CA ALA A 88 -19.71 10.98 -1.14
C ALA A 88 -20.85 11.65 -1.91
N GLN A 89 -20.72 11.66 -3.23
CA GLN A 89 -21.73 12.22 -4.11
C GLN A 89 -22.30 11.10 -4.98
N PRO A 90 -23.62 10.90 -4.98
CA PRO A 90 -24.26 9.94 -5.87
C PRO A 90 -24.32 10.52 -7.30
N ASP A 91 -24.47 9.65 -8.30
CA ASP A 91 -24.63 10.04 -9.71
C ASP A 91 -26.04 10.55 -10.05
N ALA A 92 -26.72 11.19 -9.08
CA ALA A 92 -28.08 11.68 -9.23
C ALA A 92 -28.09 13.21 -9.38
N TYR A 93 -28.96 13.73 -10.25
CA TYR A 93 -29.16 15.18 -10.45
C TYR A 93 -29.59 15.92 -9.18
N TRP A 94 -30.20 15.20 -8.24
CA TRP A 94 -30.55 15.74 -6.92
C TRP A 94 -30.22 14.71 -5.85
N PHE A 95 -29.59 15.18 -4.77
CA PHE A 95 -29.37 14.38 -3.58
C PHE A 95 -29.43 15.22 -2.31
N ALA A 96 -29.64 14.55 -1.18
CA ALA A 96 -29.54 15.12 0.15
C ALA A 96 -28.92 14.13 1.13
N PHE A 97 -28.15 14.64 2.10
CA PHE A 97 -27.67 13.82 3.22
C PHE A 97 -28.80 13.63 4.25
N ALA A 98 -29.14 12.37 4.51
CA ALA A 98 -29.98 11.94 5.62
C ALA A 98 -29.13 11.37 6.75
N ASN A 99 -29.74 10.93 7.84
CA ASN A 99 -29.00 10.20 8.86
C ASN A 99 -28.48 8.87 8.27
N ASN A 100 -27.15 8.70 8.17
CA ASN A 100 -26.49 7.50 7.65
C ASN A 100 -26.97 7.01 6.26
N ALA A 101 -27.49 7.90 5.41
CA ALA A 101 -27.93 7.56 4.07
C ALA A 101 -27.79 8.74 3.11
N ILE A 102 -27.45 8.46 1.85
CA ILE A 102 -27.43 9.46 0.79
C ILE A 102 -28.74 9.28 0.03
N VAL A 103 -29.60 10.28 0.12
CA VAL A 103 -30.92 10.24 -0.50
C VAL A 103 -30.81 10.73 -1.92
N THR A 104 -31.18 9.89 -2.88
CA THR A 104 -31.25 10.23 -4.30
C THR A 104 -32.70 10.26 -4.75
N LYS A 105 -33.02 11.16 -5.68
CA LYS A 105 -34.33 11.24 -6.32
C LYS A 105 -34.34 10.40 -7.60
N SER A 106 -35.35 9.55 -7.77
CA SER A 106 -35.61 8.85 -9.05
C SER A 106 -36.38 9.74 -10.03
N ASP A 107 -36.30 9.43 -11.33
CA ASP A 107 -37.05 10.18 -12.34
C ASP A 107 -38.57 10.09 -12.11
N GLY A 108 -39.24 11.23 -12.26
CA GLY A 108 -40.69 11.35 -12.01
C GLY A 108 -41.11 11.29 -10.54
N SER A 109 -40.17 11.19 -9.59
CA SER A 109 -40.47 11.21 -8.15
C SER A 109 -40.26 12.61 -7.53
N TRP A 110 -40.78 12.83 -6.33
CA TRP A 110 -40.42 13.96 -5.49
C TRP A 110 -40.10 13.51 -4.07
N MET A 111 -39.31 14.32 -3.39
CA MET A 111 -38.78 14.00 -2.07
C MET A 111 -39.46 14.84 -1.01
N GLU A 112 -39.93 14.20 0.06
CA GLU A 112 -40.51 14.84 1.23
C GLU A 112 -39.64 14.53 2.45
N LYS A 113 -39.23 15.57 3.19
CA LYS A 113 -38.58 15.42 4.49
C LYS A 113 -39.61 15.62 5.60
N SER A 114 -39.81 14.62 6.44
CA SER A 114 -40.67 14.68 7.62
C SER A 114 -39.85 14.35 8.86
N GLY A 115 -39.47 15.39 9.62
CA GLY A 115 -38.51 15.27 10.72
C GLY A 115 -37.12 14.80 10.24
N PRO A 116 -36.52 13.76 10.83
CA PRO A 116 -35.23 13.21 10.38
C PRO A 116 -35.36 12.22 9.21
N VAL A 117 -36.58 11.88 8.80
CA VAL A 117 -36.85 10.83 7.81
C VAL A 117 -37.15 11.44 6.44
N TRP A 118 -36.62 10.81 5.40
CA TRP A 118 -36.94 11.13 4.01
C TRP A 118 -37.90 10.11 3.41
N TYR A 119 -38.82 10.59 2.59
CA TYR A 119 -39.75 9.78 1.81
C TYR A 119 -39.63 10.14 0.33
N GLU A 120 -39.55 9.11 -0.51
CA GLU A 120 -39.72 9.24 -1.95
C GLU A 120 -41.18 9.00 -2.30
N HIS A 121 -41.77 9.94 -3.03
CA HIS A 121 -43.11 9.83 -3.59
C HIS A 121 -43.05 9.55 -5.07
N ARG A 122 -43.69 8.48 -5.51
CA ARG A 122 -43.95 8.18 -6.92
C ARG A 122 -45.47 8.19 -7.14
N PRO A 123 -45.95 8.33 -8.38
CA PRO A 123 -47.38 8.20 -8.65
C PRO A 123 -47.94 6.90 -8.06
N GLY A 124 -48.85 7.00 -7.08
CA GLY A 124 -49.47 5.85 -6.41
C GLY A 124 -48.63 5.13 -5.33
N SER A 125 -47.40 5.56 -5.01
CA SER A 125 -46.61 4.93 -3.94
C SER A 125 -45.76 5.93 -3.13
N LYS A 126 -45.58 5.61 -1.85
CA LYS A 126 -44.72 6.34 -0.91
C LYS A 126 -43.71 5.37 -0.31
N ARG A 127 -42.42 5.64 -0.47
CA ARG A 127 -41.33 4.82 0.06
C ARG A 127 -40.53 5.59 1.09
N LYS A 128 -40.41 5.05 2.30
CA LYS A 128 -39.48 5.57 3.31
C LYS A 128 -38.05 5.23 2.91
N ILE A 129 -37.14 6.20 2.98
CA ILE A 129 -35.72 5.95 2.79
C ILE A 129 -35.14 5.36 4.07
N GLY A 130 -34.55 4.17 3.95
CA GLY A 130 -33.90 3.46 5.04
C GLY A 130 -32.52 4.05 5.39
N LEU A 131 -32.01 3.66 6.55
CA LEU A 131 -30.61 3.88 6.90
C LEU A 131 -29.76 2.89 6.10
N GLU A 132 -28.65 3.35 5.52
CA GLU A 132 -27.78 2.50 4.69
C GLU A 132 -26.33 2.45 5.22
N ASN A 133 -26.03 3.15 6.32
CA ASN A 133 -24.68 3.32 6.89
C ASN A 133 -23.62 3.65 5.84
N ARG A 134 -24.00 4.45 4.83
CA ARG A 134 -23.09 4.87 3.78
C ARG A 134 -22.19 5.99 4.29
N PRO A 135 -20.86 5.90 4.09
CA PRO A 135 -19.96 7.02 4.39
C PRO A 135 -20.37 8.22 3.52
N GLN A 136 -20.69 9.33 4.17
CA GLN A 136 -21.19 10.55 3.50
C GLN A 136 -20.11 11.59 3.29
N HIS A 137 -19.18 11.68 4.23
CA HIS A 137 -18.06 12.60 4.18
C HIS A 137 -16.92 12.00 4.99
N GLY A 138 -15.71 12.45 4.71
CA GLY A 138 -14.54 12.02 5.46
C GLY A 138 -13.34 12.90 5.20
N ARG A 139 -12.27 12.58 5.91
CA ARG A 139 -10.97 13.21 5.77
C ARG A 139 -9.95 12.16 5.38
N ILE A 140 -9.03 12.53 4.51
CA ILE A 140 -7.97 11.64 4.06
C ILE A 140 -6.63 12.33 4.29
N ARG A 141 -5.74 11.67 5.03
CA ARG A 141 -4.34 12.08 5.17
C ARG A 141 -3.48 11.24 4.24
N MET A 142 -2.90 11.88 3.25
CA MET A 142 -2.07 11.25 2.21
C MET A 142 -0.62 11.67 2.36
N LEU A 143 0.31 10.86 1.88
CA LEU A 143 1.69 11.32 1.67
C LEU A 143 1.67 12.46 0.64
N ALA A 144 2.27 13.59 0.99
CA ALA A 144 2.34 14.76 0.14
C ALA A 144 3.26 14.54 -1.08
N ILE A 145 3.13 15.42 -2.05
CA ILE A 145 4.02 15.50 -3.21
C ILE A 145 5.46 15.79 -2.75
N GLY A 146 6.42 15.17 -3.43
CA GLY A 146 7.84 15.38 -3.20
C GLY A 146 8.41 14.59 -2.02
N ASN A 147 7.63 13.72 -1.36
CA ASN A 147 8.24 12.70 -0.50
C ASN A 147 9.13 11.78 -1.35
N THR A 148 10.24 11.37 -0.76
CA THR A 148 11.22 10.47 -1.37
C THR A 148 11.32 9.19 -0.57
N ALA A 149 11.42 8.07 -1.28
CA ALA A 149 11.55 6.74 -0.69
C ALA A 149 12.65 5.95 -1.38
N VAL A 150 13.21 4.96 -0.69
CA VAL A 150 14.11 3.96 -1.27
C VAL A 150 13.55 2.56 -1.05
N CYS A 151 13.58 1.75 -2.09
CA CYS A 151 13.42 0.30 -2.00
C CYS A 151 14.49 -0.38 -2.84
N HIS A 152 14.68 -1.68 -2.63
CA HIS A 152 15.61 -2.49 -3.39
C HIS A 152 14.88 -3.65 -4.04
N ILE A 153 15.26 -3.96 -5.28
CA ILE A 153 14.77 -5.13 -6.00
C ILE A 153 15.94 -6.08 -6.16
N ILE A 154 15.79 -7.30 -5.65
CA ILE A 154 16.76 -8.38 -5.73
C ILE A 154 16.26 -9.36 -6.78
N SER A 155 17.11 -9.77 -7.72
CA SER A 155 16.74 -10.69 -8.79
C SER A 155 17.87 -11.66 -9.13
N ARG A 156 17.53 -12.89 -9.54
CA ARG A 156 18.50 -13.86 -10.10
C ARG A 156 18.82 -13.62 -11.58
N SER A 157 18.04 -12.76 -12.24
CA SER A 157 18.19 -12.41 -13.66
C SER A 157 18.06 -10.89 -13.84
N PRO A 158 18.68 -10.29 -14.87
CA PRO A 158 18.59 -8.86 -15.09
C PRO A 158 17.14 -8.43 -15.39
N LEU A 159 16.71 -7.31 -14.81
CA LEU A 159 15.35 -6.79 -14.95
C LEU A 159 15.32 -5.47 -15.71
N THR A 160 14.30 -5.30 -16.55
CA THR A 160 13.95 -4.00 -17.13
C THR A 160 12.84 -3.38 -16.29
N LEU A 161 13.17 -2.33 -15.55
CA LEU A 161 12.26 -1.71 -14.59
C LEU A 161 11.72 -0.37 -15.11
N PRO A 162 10.45 -0.03 -14.83
CA PRO A 162 9.84 1.20 -15.30
C PRO A 162 10.37 2.43 -14.55
N ARG A 163 10.54 3.55 -15.28
CA ARG A 163 10.95 4.85 -14.70
C ARG A 163 9.82 5.60 -13.99
N TYR A 164 8.57 5.16 -14.18
CA TYR A 164 7.39 5.69 -13.52
C TYR A 164 6.51 4.54 -13.08
N ILE A 165 6.00 4.64 -11.86
CA ILE A 165 5.10 3.64 -11.26
C ILE A 165 3.83 4.35 -10.76
N ARG A 166 2.77 3.57 -10.54
CA ARG A 166 1.54 4.04 -9.90
C ARG A 166 1.35 3.34 -8.57
N LEU A 167 1.05 4.10 -7.53
CA LEU A 167 1.02 3.64 -6.15
C LEU A 167 -0.28 4.04 -5.45
N GLY A 168 -0.70 3.21 -4.51
CA GLY A 168 -1.84 3.51 -3.64
C GLY A 168 -3.20 3.36 -4.31
N LYS A 169 -4.25 3.61 -3.51
CA LYS A 169 -5.64 3.42 -3.92
C LYS A 169 -6.07 4.36 -5.05
N PHE A 170 -5.45 5.53 -5.15
CA PHE A 170 -5.74 6.52 -6.20
C PHE A 170 -4.78 6.43 -7.39
N MET A 171 -3.93 5.40 -7.45
CA MET A 171 -3.00 5.16 -8.55
C MET A 171 -2.06 6.36 -8.80
N SER A 172 -1.63 7.00 -7.72
CA SER A 172 -0.81 8.20 -7.71
C SER A 172 0.52 7.96 -8.42
N LYS A 173 0.93 8.90 -9.26
CA LYS A 173 2.15 8.78 -10.06
C LYS A 173 3.41 9.04 -9.22
N ALA A 174 4.40 8.17 -9.37
CA ALA A 174 5.74 8.36 -8.81
C ALA A 174 6.81 8.12 -9.88
N ARG A 175 7.92 8.86 -9.78
CA ARG A 175 9.10 8.67 -10.62
C ARG A 175 10.08 7.77 -9.88
N VAL A 176 10.76 6.90 -10.62
CA VAL A 176 11.78 6.01 -10.09
C VAL A 176 13.11 6.26 -10.82
N THR A 177 14.14 6.51 -10.04
CA THR A 177 15.54 6.46 -10.49
C THR A 177 16.13 5.14 -10.04
N ILE A 178 16.58 4.33 -11.00
CA ILE A 178 17.05 2.97 -10.78
C ILE A 178 18.56 2.95 -10.98
N THR A 179 19.28 2.37 -10.03
CA THR A 179 20.72 2.15 -10.11
C THR A 179 21.02 0.71 -9.73
N GLU A 180 21.62 -0.05 -10.64
CA GLU A 180 22.15 -1.39 -10.31
C GLU A 180 23.35 -1.25 -9.37
N GLN A 181 23.39 -2.07 -8.33
CA GLN A 181 24.36 -2.00 -7.25
C GLN A 181 25.38 -3.12 -7.38
N PRO A 182 26.68 -2.83 -7.25
CA PRO A 182 27.67 -3.88 -7.04
C PRO A 182 27.36 -4.58 -5.71
N ILE A 183 27.58 -5.89 -5.68
CA ILE A 183 27.28 -6.72 -4.51
C ILE A 183 28.55 -7.38 -4.00
N ASN A 184 28.72 -7.36 -2.68
CA ASN A 184 29.65 -8.23 -1.98
C ASN A 184 28.91 -8.91 -0.83
N ILE A 185 29.12 -10.21 -0.65
CA ILE A 185 28.48 -10.98 0.40
C ILE A 185 29.38 -10.98 1.63
N VAL A 186 28.84 -10.58 2.77
CA VAL A 186 29.58 -10.49 4.03
C VAL A 186 28.72 -10.99 5.19
N THR A 187 29.33 -11.69 6.13
CA THR A 187 28.67 -12.06 7.38
C THR A 187 28.88 -10.97 8.42
N GLN A 188 27.80 -10.52 9.06
CA GLN A 188 27.85 -9.52 10.12
C GLN A 188 27.06 -9.98 11.34
N GLN A 189 27.50 -9.52 12.51
CA GLN A 189 26.82 -9.70 13.78
C GLN A 189 26.27 -8.34 14.23
N GLU A 190 25.03 -8.32 14.72
CA GLU A 190 24.38 -7.12 15.27
C GLU A 190 24.40 -5.91 14.32
N GLN A 191 24.25 -6.18 13.02
CA GLN A 191 24.21 -5.16 11.99
C GLN A 191 22.92 -4.35 12.11
N ARG A 192 23.06 -3.03 12.25
CA ARG A 192 21.94 -2.10 12.25
C ARG A 192 21.49 -1.80 10.83
N LEU A 193 20.20 -1.92 10.57
CA LEU A 193 19.55 -1.60 9.31
C LEU A 193 18.51 -0.51 9.52
N ASN A 194 18.73 0.64 8.87
CA ASN A 194 17.81 1.78 8.87
C ASN A 194 16.92 1.72 7.63
N LEU A 195 16.25 0.59 7.44
CA LEU A 195 15.33 0.33 6.35
C LEU A 195 14.18 -0.52 6.86
N LEU A 196 13.03 -0.37 6.21
CA LEU A 196 11.87 -1.20 6.45
C LEU A 196 12.09 -2.60 5.91
N LEU A 197 11.84 -3.59 6.76
CA LEU A 197 11.82 -5.00 6.40
C LEU A 197 10.45 -5.57 6.70
N ASN A 198 10.04 -6.56 5.93
CA ASN A 198 8.94 -7.42 6.31
C ASN A 198 9.53 -8.60 7.08
N PRO A 199 9.16 -8.81 8.37
CA PRO A 199 9.72 -9.90 9.17
C PRO A 199 9.37 -11.28 8.61
N ALA A 200 8.23 -11.45 7.91
CA ALA A 200 7.84 -12.71 7.30
C ALA A 200 8.72 -13.06 6.08
N ASP A 201 9.41 -12.07 5.51
CA ASP A 201 10.25 -12.26 4.33
C ASP A 201 11.70 -12.66 4.68
N LEU A 202 12.07 -12.60 5.97
CA LEU A 202 13.40 -12.91 6.47
C LEU A 202 13.62 -14.43 6.57
N PRO A 203 14.74 -14.96 6.06
CA PRO A 203 15.10 -16.36 6.28
C PRO A 203 15.29 -16.70 7.76
N SER A 204 15.00 -17.95 8.13
CA SER A 204 15.20 -18.47 9.50
C SER A 204 16.66 -18.52 9.96
N THR A 205 17.61 -18.34 9.05
CA THR A 205 19.05 -18.25 9.35
C THR A 205 19.45 -16.96 10.04
N TYR A 206 18.59 -15.93 10.01
CA TYR A 206 18.87 -14.66 10.68
C TYR A 206 18.45 -14.68 12.13
N ARG A 207 19.30 -14.08 12.97
CA ARG A 207 18.94 -13.75 14.34
C ARG A 207 18.41 -12.32 14.38
N LEU A 208 17.10 -12.17 14.56
CA LEU A 208 16.43 -10.90 14.78
C LEU A 208 16.67 -10.43 16.23
N GLY A 209 17.29 -9.26 16.38
CA GLY A 209 17.54 -8.61 17.66
C GLY A 209 16.46 -7.56 17.98
N ILE A 210 16.89 -6.33 18.21
CA ILE A 210 16.01 -5.19 18.50
C ILE A 210 15.39 -4.68 17.20
N PHE A 211 14.11 -4.28 17.25
CA PHE A 211 13.41 -3.64 16.14
C PHE A 211 12.21 -2.84 16.66
N ASP A 212 11.77 -1.87 15.86
CA ASP A 212 10.48 -1.20 16.04
C ASP A 212 9.44 -1.85 15.12
N LEU A 213 8.27 -2.20 15.67
CA LEU A 213 7.17 -2.80 14.92
C LEU A 213 6.22 -1.72 14.38
N ILE A 214 5.91 -1.78 13.09
CA ILE A 214 4.89 -0.97 12.43
C ILE A 214 3.75 -1.88 12.01
N THR A 215 2.65 -1.83 12.78
CA THR A 215 1.43 -2.57 12.47
C THR A 215 0.65 -1.84 11.38
N VAL A 216 0.70 -2.41 10.17
CA VAL A 216 -0.07 -2.01 8.99
C VAL A 216 -0.52 -3.26 8.23
N PRO A 217 -1.71 -3.27 7.61
CA PRO A 217 -2.11 -4.34 6.71
C PRO A 217 -1.33 -4.29 5.37
N PRO A 218 -1.19 -5.42 4.64
CA PRO A 218 -1.63 -6.77 5.00
C PRO A 218 -0.70 -7.48 5.98
N THR A 219 0.58 -7.10 6.02
CA THR A 219 1.58 -7.69 6.92
C THR A 219 2.31 -6.60 7.68
N PRO A 220 2.60 -6.80 8.98
CA PRO A 220 3.37 -5.84 9.75
C PRO A 220 4.78 -5.66 9.14
N LEU A 221 5.37 -4.49 9.34
CA LEU A 221 6.74 -4.20 8.95
C LEU A 221 7.57 -3.87 10.19
N ILE A 222 8.89 -4.01 10.07
CA ILE A 222 9.84 -3.66 11.12
C ILE A 222 10.85 -2.62 10.60
N GLN A 223 11.33 -1.75 11.48
CA GLN A 223 12.37 -0.76 11.19
C GLN A 223 13.40 -0.69 12.34
N ASN A 224 14.48 0.08 12.12
CA ASN A 224 15.57 0.24 13.09
C ASN A 224 16.09 -1.11 13.61
N VAL A 225 16.23 -2.06 12.67
CA VAL A 225 16.41 -3.47 12.99
C VAL A 225 17.88 -3.77 13.25
N VAL A 226 18.15 -4.56 14.29
CA VAL A 226 19.45 -5.20 14.53
C VAL A 226 19.36 -6.66 14.08
N LEU A 227 20.16 -7.05 13.08
CA LEU A 227 20.20 -8.41 12.53
C LEU A 227 21.61 -8.99 12.55
N SER A 228 21.71 -10.29 12.85
CA SER A 228 22.93 -11.07 12.59
C SER A 228 22.66 -12.08 11.47
N GLY A 229 23.56 -12.18 10.51
CA GLY A 229 23.42 -13.07 9.36
C GLY A 229 24.36 -12.72 8.21
N GLU A 230 24.03 -13.19 7.01
CA GLU A 230 24.78 -12.93 5.78
C GLU A 230 24.13 -11.78 5.00
N PHE A 231 24.86 -10.74 4.63
CA PHE A 231 24.31 -9.55 3.99
C PHE A 231 24.94 -9.30 2.63
N TYR A 232 24.14 -8.77 1.69
CA TYR A 232 24.65 -8.02 0.56
C TYR A 232 25.12 -6.65 1.05
N LYS A 233 26.41 -6.40 0.96
CA LYS A 233 27.00 -5.07 1.08
C LYS A 233 26.91 -4.39 -0.29
N ILE A 234 26.11 -3.33 -0.36
CA ILE A 234 25.93 -2.48 -1.55
C ILE A 234 26.73 -1.17 -1.39
N GLU A 235 26.70 -0.29 -2.39
CA GLU A 235 27.40 0.99 -2.31
C GLU A 235 26.95 1.83 -1.11
N ASN A 236 27.81 2.75 -0.68
CA ASN A 236 27.60 3.61 0.49
C ASN A 236 27.52 2.85 1.82
N GLY A 237 28.03 1.61 1.86
CA GLY A 237 28.12 0.83 3.10
C GLY A 237 26.77 0.38 3.66
N ARG A 238 25.73 0.36 2.83
CA ARG A 238 24.42 -0.18 3.20
C ARG A 238 24.44 -1.71 3.11
N TYR A 239 23.62 -2.34 3.94
CA TYR A 239 23.48 -3.79 4.02
C TYR A 239 22.03 -4.18 3.72
N LEU A 240 21.86 -5.25 2.95
CA LEU A 240 20.57 -5.89 2.73
C LEU A 240 20.69 -7.37 3.10
N PRO A 241 19.70 -7.95 3.81
CA PRO A 241 19.72 -9.38 4.06
C PRO A 241 19.73 -10.16 2.73
N THR A 242 20.60 -11.15 2.63
CA THR A 242 20.56 -12.21 1.62
C THR A 242 19.36 -13.15 1.82
N GLY A 243 18.95 -13.83 0.74
CA GLY A 243 17.93 -14.89 0.80
C GLY A 243 16.50 -14.41 1.02
N MET A 244 16.25 -13.09 1.02
CA MET A 244 14.91 -12.53 1.17
C MET A 244 13.95 -13.05 0.10
N ARG A 245 12.74 -13.43 0.51
CA ARG A 245 11.64 -13.92 -0.34
C ARG A 245 10.32 -13.44 0.25
N PHE A 246 9.26 -13.32 -0.54
CA PHE A 246 7.95 -12.99 0.01
C PHE A 246 7.45 -14.12 0.93
N GLY A 247 7.15 -13.79 2.19
CA GLY A 247 6.59 -14.67 3.20
C GLY A 247 5.10 -14.92 2.96
N ILE A 248 4.81 -15.86 2.06
CA ILE A 248 3.45 -16.20 1.63
C ILE A 248 2.69 -17.13 2.59
N ASP A 249 3.42 -17.81 3.49
CA ASP A 249 2.87 -18.88 4.33
C ASP A 249 1.82 -18.35 5.33
N GLY A 250 1.91 -17.08 5.73
CA GLY A 250 0.93 -16.43 6.62
C GLY A 250 -0.23 -15.71 5.92
N ILE A 251 -0.26 -15.67 4.58
CA ILE A 251 -1.29 -14.93 3.81
C ILE A 251 -2.54 -15.80 3.59
N GLN A 252 -2.45 -17.12 3.78
CA GLN A 252 -3.53 -18.07 3.45
C GLN A 252 -4.69 -18.10 4.47
N GLU A 253 -4.60 -17.46 5.63
CA GLU A 253 -5.60 -17.63 6.71
C GLU A 253 -6.77 -16.62 6.73
N GLU A 254 -6.80 -15.60 5.87
CA GLU A 254 -7.87 -14.58 5.87
C GLU A 254 -8.88 -14.72 4.70
N SER A 255 -9.02 -15.90 4.10
CA SER A 255 -10.01 -16.20 3.03
C SER A 255 -11.33 -16.74 3.55
#